data_AF-A0A1R1PDI5-F1
#
_entry.id   AF-A0A1R1PDI5-F1
#
_cell.length_a   1.000
_cell.length_b   1.000
_cell.length_c   1.000
_cell.angle_alpha   90.00
_cell.angle_beta   90.00
_cell.angle_gamma   90.00
#
_symmetry.space_group_name_H-M   'P 1'
#
loop_
_entity.id
_entity.type
_entity.pdbx_description
1 polymer ?
#
loop_
_entity_poly.entity_id
_entity_poly.type
_entity_poly.pdbx_seq_one_letter_code
_entity_poly.pdbx_strand_id
1 'polypeptide(L)' 'MKPSWISLFLGNTLYAVAAIEYIYITYLGFQALPFLQRQTAFLYPAFFVFVLYFSSLFGFNISQHVVDYFF' A
#
# COMPACT_ATOMS: atom_id res chain seq x y z
N MET A 1 5.63 24.84 -3.97
CA MET A 1 6.38 24.37 -2.78
C MET A 1 7.05 23.05 -3.15
N LYS A 2 8.39 22.94 -3.07
CA LYS A 2 9.06 21.65 -3.30
C LYS A 2 8.79 20.77 -2.07
N PRO A 3 8.21 19.57 -2.22
CA PRO A 3 8.06 18.67 -1.08
C PRO A 3 9.45 18.34 -0.53
N SER A 4 9.66 18.56 0.77
CA SER A 4 10.88 18.09 1.43
C SER A 4 10.91 16.57 1.34
N TRP A 5 12.02 16.01 0.84
CA TRP A 5 12.19 14.56 0.66
C TRP A 5 11.86 13.76 1.94
N ILE A 6 12.20 14.32 3.11
CA ILE A 6 11.87 13.78 4.43
C ILE A 6 10.37 13.65 4.66
N SER A 7 9.58 14.66 4.26
CA SER A 7 8.12 14.62 4.38
C SER A 7 7.51 13.59 3.42
N LEU A 8 8.11 13.43 2.24
CA LEU A 8 7.71 12.43 1.25
C LEU A 8 7.97 11.01 1.80
N PHE A 9 9.18 10.78 2.33
CA PHE A 9 9.56 9.51 2.96
C PHE A 9 8.66 9.19 4.16
N LEU A 10 8.49 10.10 5.11
CA LEU A 10 7.67 9.89 6.30
C LEU A 10 6.20 9.63 5.94
N GLY A 11 5.62 10.45 5.06
CA GLY A 11 4.23 10.29 4.63
C GLY A 11 4.01 8.97 3.92
N ASN A 12 4.85 8.63 2.95
CA ASN A 12 4.78 7.36 2.23
C ASN A 12 4.97 6.16 3.16
N THR A 13 5.88 6.25 4.13
CA THR A 13 6.16 5.14 5.07
C THR A 13 4.95 4.91 5.97
N LEU A 14 4.40 5.98 6.54
CA LEU A 14 3.21 5.91 7.38
C LEU A 14 2.02 5.30 6.62
N TYR A 15 1.82 5.73 5.36
CA TYR A 15 0.76 5.21 4.51
C TYR A 15 0.98 3.74 4.15
N ALA A 16 2.21 3.35 3.83
CA ALA A 16 2.57 1.97 3.52
C ALA A 16 2.36 1.04 4.72
N VAL A 17 2.77 1.45 5.92
CA VAL A 17 2.57 0.69 7.16
C VAL A 17 1.08 0.50 7.43
N ALA A 18 0.29 1.59 7.39
CA ALA A 18 -1.15 1.52 7.63
C ALA A 18 -1.86 0.61 6.61
N ALA A 19 -1.48 0.67 5.33
CA ALA A 19 -2.05 -0.18 4.29
C ALA A 19 -1.71 -1.66 4.50
N ILE A 20 -0.46 -1.97 4.87
CA ILE A 20 -0.04 -3.35 5.18
C ILE A 20 -0.77 -3.88 6.41
N GLU A 21 -0.91 -3.08 7.48
CA GLU A 21 -1.67 -3.46 8.67
C GLU A 21 -3.14 -3.72 8.35
N TYR A 22 -3.78 -2.88 7.53
CA TYR A 22 -5.16 -3.08 7.09
C TYR A 22 -5.33 -4.41 6.32
N ILE A 23 -4.40 -4.71 5.40
CA ILE A 23 -4.41 -5.97 4.64
C ILE A 23 -4.20 -7.16 5.58
N TYR A 24 -3.31 -7.03 6.57
CA TYR A 24 -3.04 -8.09 7.54
C TYR A 24 -4.23 -8.38 8.47
N ILE A 25 -4.89 -7.35 8.99
CA ILE A 25 -6.12 -7.51 9.79
C ILE A 25 -7.22 -8.16 8.94
N THR A 26 -7.34 -7.76 7.68
CA THR A 26 -8.29 -8.35 6.73
C THR A 26 -7.98 -9.84 6.49
N TYR A 27 -6.71 -10.17 6.30
CA TYR A 27 -6.24 -11.57 6.18
C TYR A 27 -6.58 -12.39 7.43
N LEU A 28 -6.34 -11.86 8.63
CA LEU A 28 -6.70 -12.52 9.89
C LEU A 28 -8.21 -12.76 9.99
N GLY A 29 -9.02 -11.79 9.55
CA GLY A 29 -10.46 -11.94 9.44
C GLY A 29 -10.84 -13.12 8.54
N PHE A 30 -10.27 -13.19 7.33
CA PHE A 30 -10.52 -14.30 6.40
C PHE A 30 -9.97 -15.65 6.86
N GLN A 31 -8.88 -15.67 7.65
CA GLN A 31 -8.33 -16.88 8.23
C GLN A 31 -9.30 -17.54 9.24
N ALA A 32 -10.15 -16.75 9.90
CA ALA A 32 -11.18 -17.26 10.80
C ALA A 32 -12.35 -17.96 10.07
N LEU A 33 -12.44 -17.85 8.73
CA LEU A 33 -13.53 -18.43 7.94
C LEU A 33 -13.12 -19.82 7.40
N PRO A 34 -13.73 -20.93 7.88
CA PRO A 34 -13.27 -22.30 7.60
C PRO A 34 -13.55 -22.81 6.17
N PHE A 35 -14.18 -22.02 5.31
CA PHE A 35 -14.48 -22.39 3.91
C PHE A 35 -13.42 -21.92 2.90
N LEU A 36 -12.48 -21.06 3.30
CA LEU A 36 -11.47 -20.50 2.40
C LEU A 36 -10.20 -21.37 2.41
N GLN A 37 -10.01 -22.19 1.37
CA GLN A 37 -8.87 -23.14 1.30
C GLN A 37 -7.52 -22.51 0.89
N ARG A 38 -7.49 -21.21 0.55
CA ARG A 38 -6.25 -20.46 0.24
C ARG A 38 -6.33 -19.02 0.73
N GLN A 39 -6.09 -18.79 2.02
CA GLN A 39 -6.10 -17.43 2.59
C GLN A 39 -4.83 -16.64 2.22
N THR A 40 -3.74 -17.32 1.85
CA THR A 40 -2.47 -16.68 1.49
C THR A 40 -2.56 -15.74 0.29
N ALA A 41 -3.59 -15.89 -0.55
CA ALA A 41 -3.82 -14.98 -1.67
C ALA A 41 -4.18 -13.54 -1.22
N PHE A 42 -4.74 -13.37 -0.03
CA PHE A 42 -5.11 -12.05 0.50
C PHE A 42 -3.90 -11.22 0.96
N LEU A 43 -2.71 -11.82 1.01
CA LEU A 43 -1.45 -11.12 1.28
C LEU A 43 -0.82 -10.54 -0.01
N TYR A 44 -1.24 -10.97 -1.21
CA TYR A 44 -0.69 -10.43 -2.47
C TYR A 44 -0.86 -8.91 -2.64
N PRO A 45 -1.97 -8.27 -2.21
CA PRO A 45 -2.11 -6.81 -2.24
C PRO A 45 -1.01 -6.09 -1.44
N ALA A 46 -0.47 -6.69 -0.37
CA ALA A 46 0.59 -6.08 0.41
C ALA A 46 1.89 -5.96 -0.39
N PHE A 47 2.17 -6.92 -1.26
CA PHE A 47 3.30 -6.85 -2.19
C PHE A 47 3.14 -5.70 -3.18
N PHE A 48 1.91 -5.46 -3.68
CA PHE A 48 1.63 -4.32 -4.56
C PHE A 48 1.84 -2.98 -3.85
N VAL A 49 1.39 -2.84 -2.59
CA VAL A 49 1.65 -1.66 -1.75
C VAL A 49 3.15 -1.43 -1.57
N PHE A 50 3.93 -2.49 -1.38
CA PHE A 50 5.38 -2.39 -1.25
C PHE A 50 6.03 -1.86 -2.54
N VAL A 51 5.68 -2.41 -3.70
CA VAL A 51 6.19 -1.94 -5.01
C VAL A 51 5.84 -0.46 -5.24
N LEU A 52 4.60 -0.07 -4.94
CA LEU A 52 4.17 1.32 -5.03
C LEU A 52 4.98 2.24 -4.10
N TYR A 53 5.19 1.84 -2.85
CA TYR A 53 6.01 2.59 -1.90
C TYR A 53 7.43 2.87 -2.43
N PHE A 54 8.11 1.84 -2.97
CA PHE A 54 9.44 2.02 -3.57
C PHE A 54 9.38 2.94 -4.79
N SER A 55 8.42 2.75 -5.69
CA SER A 55 8.29 3.63 -6.86
C SER A 55 8.12 5.10 -6.46
N SER A 56 7.36 5.37 -5.39
CA SER A 56 7.13 6.71 -4.87
C SER A 56 8.39 7.38 -4.29
N LEU A 57 9.31 6.58 -3.73
CA LEU A 57 10.59 7.08 -3.23
C LEU A 57 11.58 7.49 -4.34
N PHE A 58 11.49 6.87 -5.52
CA PHE A 58 12.32 7.19 -6.68
C PHE A 58 11.81 8.41 -7.49
N GLY A 59 10.84 9.15 -6.96
CA GLY A 59 10.29 10.36 -7.57
C GLY A 59 9.04 10.15 -8.43
N PHE A 60 8.49 8.93 -8.43
CA PHE A 60 7.23 8.65 -9.11
C PHE A 60 6.04 9.08 -8.24
N ASN A 61 5.47 10.26 -8.50
CA ASN A 61 4.33 10.74 -7.72
C ASN A 61 3.05 10.01 -8.14
N ILE A 62 2.75 8.91 -7.47
CA ILE A 62 1.56 8.08 -7.71
C ILE A 62 0.29 8.91 -7.63
N SER A 63 0.17 9.83 -6.66
CA SER A 63 -1.04 10.62 -6.47
C SER A 63 -1.33 11.55 -7.66
N GLN A 64 -0.30 12.15 -8.26
CA GLN A 64 -0.48 12.96 -9.46
C GLN A 64 -0.94 12.11 -10.64
N HIS A 65 -0.30 10.95 -10.86
CA HIS A 65 -0.69 10.06 -11.96
C HIS A 65 -2.09 9.48 -11.80
N VAL A 66 -2.52 9.20 -10.57
CA VAL A 66 -3.89 8.75 -10.31
C VAL A 66 -4.88 9.87 -10.63
N VAL A 67 -4.60 11.11 -10.20
CA VAL A 67 -5.48 12.25 -10.50
C VAL A 67 -5.56 12.49 -12.02
N ASP A 68 -4.43 12.52 -12.72
CA ASP A 68 -4.38 12.72 -14.18
C ASP A 68 -5.07 11.59 -14.97
N TYR A 69 -5.18 10.39 -14.38
CA TYR A 69 -5.88 9.26 -15.00
C TYR A 69 -7.40 9.35 -14.84
N PHE A 70 -7.88 9.91 -13.73
CA PHE A 70 -9.30 9.98 -13.39
C PHE A 70 -9.99 11.31 -13.76
N PHE A 71 -9.24 12.40 -13.91
CA PHE A 71 -9.73 13.75 -14.23
C PHE A 71 -9.09 14.30 -15.50
#